data_AF-A0A1Y2PCS6-F1
#
_entry.id   AF-A0A1Y2PCS6-F1
#
_cell.length_a   1.000
_cell.length_b   1.000
_cell.length_c   1.000
_cell.angle_alpha   90.00
_cell.angle_beta   90.00
_cell.angle_gamma   90.00
#
_symmetry.space_group_name_H-M   'P 1'
#
loop_
_entity.id
_entity.type
_entity.pdbx_description
1 polymer ?
#
loop_
_entity_poly.entity_id
_entity_poly.type
_entity_poly.pdbx_seq_one_letter_code
_entity_poly.pdbx_strand_id
1 'polypeptide(L)'
;MLIIGGIYIFYNLRKSYKENYETYYKQEIKGKIDSIYYGKQSQIIVRIKSKEYDLTFFNIRKGEDVNKGDSLFKGEKNKVLELHSITSSKKYLFTKEFQMNDY
;
A
#
# COMPACT_ATOMS: atom_id res chain seq x y z
N MET A 1 3.58 -15.22 37.56
CA MET A 1 2.88 -15.83 36.40
C MET A 1 2.33 -14.78 35.42
N LEU A 2 3.07 -13.68 35.18
CA LEU A 2 2.65 -12.56 34.30
C LEU A 2 3.51 -12.44 33.01
N ILE A 3 4.67 -13.08 32.98
CA ILE A 3 5.64 -12.99 31.87
C ILE A 3 5.23 -13.89 30.69
N ILE A 4 4.66 -15.06 30.97
CA ILE A 4 4.26 -16.04 29.92
C ILE A 4 3.08 -15.50 29.08
N GLY A 5 2.14 -14.79 29.70
CA GLY A 5 1.01 -14.16 29.00
C GLY A 5 1.44 -13.04 28.05
N GLY A 6 2.40 -12.21 28.46
CA GLY A 6 2.95 -11.15 27.61
C GLY A 6 3.69 -11.68 26.39
N ILE A 7 4.46 -12.76 26.54
CA ILE A 7 5.17 -13.42 25.42
C ILE A 7 4.16 -14.01 24.42
N TYR A 8 3.08 -14.63 24.90
CA TYR A 8 2.04 -15.20 24.03
C TYR A 8 1.27 -14.12 23.26
N ILE A 9 0.91 -13.00 23.91
CA ILE A 9 0.27 -11.86 23.25
C ILE A 9 1.19 -11.26 22.18
N PHE A 10 2.47 -11.06 22.50
CA PHE A 10 3.46 -10.53 21.56
C PHE A 10 3.66 -11.46 20.35
N TYR A 11 3.70 -12.77 20.58
CA TYR A 11 3.82 -13.76 19.50
C TYR A 11 2.63 -13.71 18.54
N ASN A 12 1.40 -13.63 19.06
CA ASN A 12 0.19 -13.56 18.24
C ASN A 12 0.12 -12.26 17.43
N LEU A 13 0.49 -11.12 18.02
CA LEU A 13 0.56 -9.83 17.32
C LEU A 13 1.55 -9.88 16.15
N ARG A 14 2.75 -10.44 16.38
CA ARG A 14 3.78 -10.60 15.34
C ARG A 14 3.33 -11.51 14.21
N LYS A 15 2.62 -12.61 14.54
CA LYS A 15 2.08 -13.54 13.54
C LYS A 15 1.04 -12.86 12.64
N SER A 16 0.07 -12.16 13.23
CA SER A 16 -0.96 -11.43 12.47
C SER A 16 -0.36 -10.36 11.56
N TYR A 17 0.66 -9.63 12.02
CA TYR A 17 1.36 -8.64 11.20
C TYR A 17 2.10 -9.26 10.01
N LYS A 18 2.75 -10.42 10.21
CA LYS A 18 3.41 -11.15 9.13
C LYS A 18 2.42 -11.64 8.08
N GLU A 19 1.27 -12.16 8.51
CA GLU A 19 0.20 -12.60 7.61
C GLU A 19 -0.36 -11.44 6.77
N ASN A 20 -0.52 -10.27 7.38
CA ASN A 20 -0.89 -9.05 6.67
C ASN A 20 0.18 -8.68 5.63
N TYR A 21 1.45 -8.58 6.03
CA TYR A 21 2.56 -8.25 5.11
C TYR A 21 2.62 -9.17 3.89
N GLU A 22 2.50 -10.49 4.11
CA GLU A 22 2.49 -11.50 3.03
C GLU A 22 1.33 -11.29 2.05
N THR A 23 0.18 -10.85 2.56
CA THR A 23 -1.00 -10.54 1.74
C THR A 23 -0.70 -9.35 0.82
N TYR A 24 -0.12 -8.27 1.35
CA TYR A 24 0.28 -7.10 0.55
C TYR A 24 1.38 -7.41 -0.46
N TYR A 25 2.36 -8.23 -0.06
CA TYR A 25 3.46 -8.64 -0.93
C TYR A 25 2.95 -9.40 -2.15
N LYS A 26 2.01 -10.34 -1.96
CA LYS A 26 1.44 -11.15 -3.05
C LYS A 26 0.42 -10.41 -3.91
N GLN A 27 -0.15 -9.31 -3.43
CA GLN A 27 -1.18 -8.56 -4.15
C GLN A 27 -0.64 -7.83 -5.38
N GLU A 28 -1.25 -8.05 -6.55
CA GLU A 28 -1.05 -7.20 -7.73
C GLU A 28 -1.89 -5.91 -7.63
N ILE A 29 -1.29 -4.78 -7.97
CA ILE A 29 -1.96 -3.48 -8.09
C ILE A 29 -1.73 -2.97 -9.51
N LYS A 30 -2.80 -2.75 -10.27
CA LYS A 30 -2.68 -2.25 -11.63
C LYS A 30 -3.88 -1.42 -12.04
N GLY A 31 -3.64 -0.13 -12.25
CA GLY A 31 -4.59 0.74 -12.92
C GLY A 31 -4.69 2.14 -12.33
N LYS A 32 -5.68 2.87 -12.85
CA LYS A 32 -5.95 4.25 -12.51
C LYS A 32 -6.65 4.38 -11.16
N ILE A 33 -6.21 5.33 -10.35
CA ILE A 33 -6.83 5.70 -9.09
C ILE A 33 -8.15 6.43 -9.37
N ASP A 34 -9.26 5.81 -8.99
CA ASP A 34 -10.62 6.36 -9.11
C ASP A 34 -10.94 7.29 -7.93
N SER A 35 -10.50 6.93 -6.72
CA SER A 35 -10.68 7.70 -5.49
C SER A 35 -9.61 7.35 -4.46
N ILE A 36 -9.36 8.28 -3.53
CA ILE A 36 -8.42 8.13 -2.43
C ILE A 36 -9.18 8.39 -1.12
N TYR A 37 -8.98 7.51 -0.15
CA TYR A 37 -9.53 7.60 1.19
C TYR A 37 -8.37 7.57 2.20
N TYR A 38 -8.56 8.27 3.32
CA TYR A 38 -7.59 8.29 4.39
C TYR A 38 -8.21 7.67 5.64
N GLY A 39 -7.68 6.54 6.07
CA GLY A 39 -8.10 5.86 7.29
C GLY A 39 -7.78 6.67 8.55
N LYS A 40 -8.36 6.27 9.68
CA LYS A 40 -8.19 6.96 10.98
C LYS A 40 -6.73 7.02 11.47
N GLN A 41 -5.89 6.10 11.01
CA GLN A 41 -4.47 5.99 11.37
C GLN A 41 -3.55 6.48 10.23
N SER A 42 -4.00 7.44 9.43
CA SER A 42 -3.26 7.97 8.28
C SER A 42 -2.97 6.94 7.16
N GLN A 43 -3.68 5.82 7.17
CA GLN A 43 -3.64 4.81 6.11
C GLN A 43 -4.12 5.44 4.79
N ILE A 44 -3.40 5.20 3.70
CA ILE A 44 -3.78 5.67 2.37
C ILE A 44 -4.43 4.50 1.64
N ILE A 45 -5.73 4.61 1.38
CA ILE A 45 -6.50 3.60 0.66
C ILE A 45 -6.87 4.18 -0.70
N VAL A 46 -6.50 3.49 -1.77
CA VAL A 46 -6.85 3.88 -3.14
C VAL A 46 -7.86 2.90 -3.70
N ARG A 47 -8.84 3.40 -4.47
CA ARG A 47 -9.76 2.56 -5.22
C ARG A 47 -9.36 2.54 -6.69
N ILE A 48 -9.24 1.34 -7.25
CA ILE A 48 -8.93 1.08 -8.67
C ILE A 48 -9.92 0.02 -9.17
N LYS A 49 -10.74 0.34 -10.18
CA LYS A 49 -11.71 -0.59 -10.78
C LYS A 49 -12.59 -1.30 -9.74
N SER A 50 -13.17 -0.53 -8.82
CA SER A 50 -14.02 -1.02 -7.72
C SER A 50 -13.33 -1.86 -6.64
N LYS A 51 -12.01 -2.06 -6.70
CA LYS A 51 -11.22 -2.72 -5.65
C LYS A 51 -10.45 -1.69 -4.84
N GLU A 52 -10.42 -1.89 -3.53
CA GLU A 52 -9.67 -1.05 -2.60
C GLU A 52 -8.30 -1.66 -2.30
N TYR A 53 -7.30 -0.80 -2.22
CA TYR A 53 -5.92 -1.13 -1.98
C TYR A 53 -5.40 -0.24 -0.85
N ASP A 54 -5.09 -0.85 0.28
CA ASP A 54 -4.40 -0.17 1.36
C ASP A 54 -2.90 -0.12 1.03
N LEU A 55 -2.35 1.10 1.01
CA LEU A 55 -0.96 1.37 0.67
C LEU A 55 -0.09 1.62 1.90
N THR A 56 -0.55 1.28 3.11
CA THR A 56 0.15 1.55 4.38
C THR A 56 1.58 0.99 4.45
N PHE A 57 1.85 -0.12 3.76
CA PHE A 57 3.19 -0.71 3.71
C PHE A 57 4.13 0.01 2.74
N PHE A 58 3.62 0.90 1.89
CA PHE A 58 4.38 1.78 1.02
C PHE A 58 4.52 3.12 1.72
N ASN A 59 5.74 3.65 1.82
CA ASN A 59 6.03 4.91 2.51
C ASN A 59 5.51 6.14 1.74
N ILE A 60 4.19 6.24 1.58
CA ILE A 60 3.47 7.27 0.84
C ILE A 60 2.95 8.32 1.82
N ARG A 61 3.23 9.59 1.55
CA ARG A 61 2.75 10.71 2.34
C ARG A 61 1.35 11.14 1.90
N LYS A 62 0.48 11.29 2.90
CA LYS A 62 -0.93 11.67 2.73
C LYS A 62 -1.04 13.00 1.99
N GLY A 63 -1.79 13.00 0.89
CA GLY A 63 -2.14 14.21 0.12
C GLY A 63 -1.03 14.79 -0.75
N GLU A 64 0.19 14.24 -0.69
CA GLU A 64 1.33 14.78 -1.45
C GLU A 64 1.79 13.82 -2.55
N ASP A 65 1.84 12.52 -2.24
CA ASP A 65 2.58 11.57 -3.07
C ASP A 65 1.73 10.89 -4.15
N VAL A 66 0.39 10.88 -4.03
CA VAL A 66 -0.52 10.24 -5.00
C VAL A 66 -1.76 11.09 -5.25
N ASN A 67 -2.21 11.16 -6.51
CA ASN A 67 -3.38 11.93 -6.90
C ASN A 67 -4.44 11.08 -7.59
N LYS A 68 -5.70 11.54 -7.51
CA LYS A 68 -6.79 10.94 -8.29
C LYS A 68 -6.45 11.06 -9.76
N GLY A 69 -6.53 9.94 -10.46
CA GLY A 69 -6.26 9.84 -11.88
C GLY A 69 -4.84 9.42 -12.25
N ASP A 70 -3.92 9.33 -11.29
CA ASP A 70 -2.64 8.65 -11.50
C ASP A 70 -2.86 7.15 -11.69
N SER A 71 -1.88 6.47 -12.28
CA SER A 71 -1.86 5.03 -12.43
C SER A 71 -0.83 4.41 -11.50
N LEU A 72 -1.24 3.38 -10.77
CA LEU A 72 -0.36 2.58 -9.94
C LEU A 72 -0.06 1.24 -10.61
N PHE A 73 1.18 0.78 -10.46
CA PHE A 73 1.61 -0.53 -10.92
C PHE A 73 2.51 -1.22 -9.88
N LYS A 74 2.13 -2.43 -9.48
CA LYS A 74 2.91 -3.33 -8.64
C LYS A 74 2.60 -4.75 -9.09
N GLY A 75 3.62 -5.47 -9.51
CA GLY A 75 3.51 -6.90 -9.82
C GLY A 75 3.25 -7.77 -8.58
N GLU A 76 2.75 -8.98 -8.81
CA GLU A 76 2.70 -10.01 -7.77
C GLU A 76 4.11 -10.27 -7.21
N LYS A 77 4.21 -10.43 -5.88
CA LYS A 77 5.49 -10.68 -5.19
C LYS A 77 6.57 -9.62 -5.51
N ASN A 78 6.17 -8.41 -5.90
CA ASN A 78 7.06 -7.27 -6.03
C ASN A 78 6.88 -6.36 -4.82
N LYS A 79 7.99 -5.85 -4.27
CA LYS A 79 7.99 -4.86 -3.18
C LYS A 79 7.93 -3.42 -3.70
N VAL A 80 8.04 -3.21 -5.00
CA VAL A 80 8.05 -1.89 -5.62
C VAL A 80 6.67 -1.57 -6.18
N LEU A 81 6.12 -0.44 -5.75
CA LEU A 81 4.93 0.18 -6.30
C LEU A 81 5.33 1.39 -7.11
N GLU A 82 5.09 1.34 -8.41
CA GLU A 82 5.33 2.44 -9.33
C GLU A 82 4.11 3.35 -9.41
N LEU A 83 4.37 4.65 -9.45
CA LEU A 83 3.41 5.70 -9.70
C LEU A 83 3.68 6.35 -11.05
N HIS A 84 2.64 6.39 -11.88
CA HIS A 84 2.66 6.99 -13.19
C HIS A 84 1.61 8.11 -13.22
N SER A 85 2.04 9.35 -13.39
CA SER A 85 1.13 10.51 -13.38
C SER A 85 0.63 10.85 -14.79
N ILE A 86 -0.59 11.35 -14.90
CA ILE A 86 -1.16 11.78 -16.18
C ILE A 86 -0.61 13.15 -16.60
N THR A 87 -0.05 13.24 -17.79
CA THR A 87 0.44 14.50 -18.37
C THR A 87 -0.69 15.28 -19.05
N SER A 88 -0.44 16.54 -19.40
CA SER A 88 -1.36 17.38 -20.19
C SER A 88 -1.76 16.74 -21.52
N SER A 89 -0.89 15.91 -22.10
CA SER A 89 -1.13 15.14 -23.33
C SER A 89 -1.93 13.84 -23.12
N LYS A 90 -2.46 13.60 -21.91
CA LYS A 90 -3.17 12.38 -21.50
C LYS A 90 -2.32 11.10 -21.56
N LYS A 91 -0.99 11.22 -21.59
CA LYS A 91 -0.07 10.09 -21.47
C LYS A 91 0.35 9.90 -20.02
N TYR A 92 0.50 8.66 -19.59
CA TYR A 92 1.08 8.32 -18.29
C TYR A 92 2.61 8.33 -18.38
N LEU A 93 3.24 8.99 -17.42
CA LEU A 93 4.69 9.05 -17.28
C LEU A 93 5.07 8.49 -15.91
N PHE A 94 6.07 7.61 -15.86
CA PHE A 94 6.66 7.18 -14.59
C PHE A 94 7.15 8.40 -13.81
N THR A 95 6.75 8.50 -12.55
CA THR A 95 7.05 9.66 -11.69
C THR A 95 7.79 9.28 -10.43
N LYS A 96 7.43 8.17 -9.81
CA LYS A 96 7.99 7.77 -8.52
C LYS A 96 7.82 6.28 -8.31
N GLU A 97 8.69 5.71 -7.49
CA GLU A 97 8.54 4.38 -6.93
C GLU A 97 8.44 4.46 -5.41
N PHE A 98 7.67 3.55 -4.82
CA PHE A 98 7.56 3.36 -3.39
C PHE A 98 7.93 1.93 -3.07
N GLN A 99 8.87 1.76 -2.15
CA GLN A 99 9.26 0.45 -1.66
C GLN A 99 8.39 0.06 -0.47
N MET A 100 7.98 -1.21 -0.43
CA MET A 100 7.41 -1.80 0.78
C MET A 100 8.45 -1.77 1.89
N ASN A 101 8.07 -1.31 3.08
CA ASN A 101 8.93 -1.37 4.25
C ASN A 101 9.22 -2.83 4.60
N ASP A 102 10.51 -3.16 4.76
CA ASP A 102 10.93 -4.49 5.22
C ASP A 102 10.59 -4.67 6.70
N TYR A 103 10.23 -5.92 7.05
CA TYR A 103 9.93 -6.36 8.41
C TYR A 103 11.02 -7.31 8.92
#